data_AF-A0A497TSX8-F1
#
_entry.id   AF-A0A497TSX8-F1
#
_cell.length_a   1.000
_cell.length_b   1.000
_cell.length_c   1.000
_cell.angle_alpha   90.00
_cell.angle_beta   90.00
_cell.angle_gamma   90.00
#
_symmetry.space_group_name_H-M   'P 1'
#
loop_
_entity.id
_entity.type
_entity.pdbx_description
1 polymer ?
#
loop_
_entity_poly.entity_id
_entity_poly.type
_entity_poly.pdbx_seq_one_letter_code
_entity_poly.pdbx_strand_id
1 'polypeptide(L)'
;MGVKLIWQVPDSESTYDKVYIYRATSKDGTYSEIANQNISDNTYYDMDGTTSHWYKIRFYDSTNGKWSDYSEPMKGGYFGAYCSIDDVKEIVDVPSSVTDISIFK
;
A
#
# COMPACT_ATOMS: atom_id res chain seq x y z
N MET A 1 -12.73 2.16 12.96
CA MET A 1 -12.61 1.25 11.79
C MET A 1 -11.16 1.35 11.36
N GLY A 2 -10.36 0.29 11.51
CA GLY A 2 -8.92 0.35 11.24
C GLY A 2 -8.58 0.42 9.75
N VAL A 3 -7.32 0.70 9.44
CA VAL A 3 -6.78 0.80 8.08
C VAL A 3 -5.78 -0.32 7.84
N LYS A 4 -5.96 -1.08 6.75
CA LYS A 4 -4.96 -2.06 6.30
C LYS A 4 -4.06 -1.43 5.25
N LEU A 5 -2.76 -1.50 5.48
CA LEU A 5 -1.71 -1.11 4.54
C LEU A 5 -1.09 -2.35 3.92
N ILE A 6 -0.85 -2.29 2.63
CA ILE A 6 -0.10 -3.29 1.86
C ILE A 6 0.85 -2.52 0.95
N TRP A 7 2.10 -2.95 0.86
CA TRP A 7 3.11 -2.34 0.01
C TRP A 7 3.89 -3.42 -0.73
N GLN A 8 4.61 -2.99 -1.77
CA GLN A 8 5.55 -3.85 -2.47
C GLN A 8 6.87 -3.90 -1.69
N VAL A 9 7.39 -5.11 -1.52
CA VAL A 9 8.71 -5.33 -0.96
C VAL A 9 9.75 -4.95 -2.02
N PRO A 10 10.86 -4.28 -1.65
CA PRO A 10 11.95 -4.02 -2.59
C PRO A 10 12.49 -5.33 -3.19
N ASP A 11 13.03 -5.26 -4.40
CA ASP A 11 13.64 -6.42 -5.05
C ASP A 11 14.72 -7.05 -4.17
N SER A 12 14.92 -8.36 -4.29
CA SER A 12 15.88 -9.15 -3.50
C SER A 12 17.33 -8.65 -3.54
N GLU A 13 17.68 -7.80 -4.50
CA GLU A 13 18.98 -7.14 -4.63
C GLU A 13 19.15 -5.94 -3.68
N SER A 14 18.06 -5.52 -3.02
CA SER A 14 18.09 -4.45 -2.04
C SER A 14 18.64 -4.93 -0.71
N THR A 15 19.51 -4.14 -0.08
CA THR A 15 20.11 -4.45 1.23
C THR A 15 19.22 -4.10 2.42
N TYR A 16 17.99 -3.66 2.17
CA TYR A 16 17.03 -3.30 3.20
C TYR A 16 16.49 -4.53 3.94
N ASP A 17 16.38 -4.45 5.25
CA ASP A 17 15.90 -5.54 6.10
C ASP A 17 14.68 -5.15 6.95
N LYS A 18 14.41 -3.85 7.09
CA LYS A 18 13.28 -3.34 7.88
C LYS A 18 12.42 -2.36 7.10
N VAL A 19 11.16 -2.33 7.48
CA VAL A 19 10.17 -1.38 6.98
C VAL A 19 9.59 -0.59 8.13
N TYR A 20 9.43 0.71 7.91
CA TYR A 20 8.94 1.66 8.88
C TYR A 20 7.70 2.34 8.34
N ILE A 21 6.64 2.32 9.16
CA ILE A 21 5.32 2.83 8.82
C ILE A 21 5.09 4.13 9.59
N TYR A 22 4.73 5.16 8.85
CA TYR A 22 4.46 6.49 9.37
C TYR A 22 3.02 6.90 9.09
N ARG A 23 2.45 7.69 10.01
CA ARG A 23 1.08 8.22 9.92
C ARG A 23 1.05 9.73 10.15
N ALA A 24 0.15 10.42 9.45
CA ALA A 24 -0.16 11.84 9.60
C ALA A 24 -1.68 12.08 9.58
N THR A 25 -2.10 13.25 10.02
CA THR A 25 -3.51 13.73 9.94
C THR A 25 -3.80 14.54 8.67
N SER A 26 -2.77 14.89 7.90
CA SER A 26 -2.88 15.60 6.63
C SER A 26 -1.81 15.15 5.64
N LYS A 27 -2.06 15.34 4.34
CA LYS A 27 -1.17 14.88 3.24
C LYS A 27 0.25 15.42 3.38
N ASP A 28 0.36 16.72 3.63
CA ASP A 28 1.63 17.46 3.74
C ASP A 28 2.00 17.75 5.20
N GLY A 29 1.35 17.07 6.14
CA GLY A 29 1.60 17.22 7.57
C GLY A 29 2.86 16.52 8.05
N THR A 30 3.10 16.62 9.35
CA THR A 30 4.17 15.87 10.01
C THR A 30 3.77 14.42 10.15
N TYR A 31 4.60 13.53 9.61
CA TYR A 31 4.46 12.09 9.72
C TYR A 31 5.18 11.58 10.97
N SER A 32 4.50 10.78 11.79
CA SER A 32 5.07 10.14 12.97
C SER A 32 5.13 8.63 12.77
N GLU A 33 6.20 8.01 13.23
CA GLU A 33 6.33 6.55 13.21
C GLU A 33 5.25 5.93 14.10
N ILE A 34 4.55 4.94 13.57
CA ILE A 34 3.54 4.18 14.33
C ILE A 34 3.93 2.71 14.48
N ALA A 35 4.76 2.19 13.59
CA ALA A 35 5.25 0.82 13.63
C ALA A 35 6.51 0.65 12.78
N ASN A 36 7.25 -0.41 13.09
CA ASN A 36 8.30 -0.95 12.24
C ASN A 36 8.28 -2.48 12.34
N GLN A 37 8.69 -3.14 11.26
CA GLN A 37 8.71 -4.59 11.17
C GLN A 37 9.79 -5.06 10.18
N ASN A 38 9.99 -6.38 10.11
CA ASN A 38 10.90 -6.97 9.13
C ASN A 38 10.34 -6.80 7.72
N ILE A 39 11.24 -6.64 6.75
CA ILE A 39 10.88 -6.41 5.35
C ILE A 39 10.11 -7.58 4.71
N SER A 40 10.23 -8.78 5.29
CA SER A 40 9.47 -9.97 4.88
C SER A 40 7.98 -9.87 5.16
N ASP A 41 7.56 -8.97 6.07
CA ASP A 41 6.16 -8.66 6.32
C ASP A 41 5.76 -7.40 5.56
N ASN A 42 4.96 -7.57 4.52
CA ASN A 42 4.54 -6.50 3.61
C ASN A 42 3.14 -5.96 3.89
N THR A 43 2.58 -6.28 5.05
CA THR A 43 1.25 -5.81 5.46
C THR A 43 1.26 -5.24 6.87
N TYR A 44 0.41 -4.26 7.13
CA TYR A 44 0.22 -3.73 8.47
C TYR A 44 -1.24 -3.33 8.69
N TYR A 45 -1.78 -3.58 9.87
CA TYR A 45 -3.14 -3.19 10.23
C TYR A 45 -3.11 -2.15 11.36
N ASP A 46 -3.41 -0.90 11.02
CA ASP A 46 -3.55 0.20 11.95
C ASP A 46 -4.96 0.20 12.55
N MET A 47 -5.10 -0.34 13.77
CA MET A 47 -6.39 -0.44 14.46
C MET A 47 -6.98 0.93 14.83
N ASP A 48 -6.11 1.93 15.05
CA ASP A 48 -6.47 3.32 15.36
C ASP A 48 -6.58 4.20 14.11
N GLY A 49 -6.21 3.64 12.96
CA GLY A 49 -6.29 4.29 11.66
C GLY A 49 -7.73 4.64 11.28
N THR A 50 -7.87 5.64 10.43
CA THR A 50 -9.15 6.11 9.90
C THR A 50 -8.95 6.58 8.47
N THR A 51 -10.04 6.80 7.73
CA THR A 51 -9.96 7.23 6.33
C THR A 51 -9.51 8.69 6.13
N SER A 52 -9.30 9.42 7.23
CA SER A 52 -8.71 10.76 7.21
C SER A 52 -7.20 10.76 7.42
N HIS A 53 -6.62 9.65 7.87
CA HIS A 53 -5.18 9.54 8.07
C HIS A 53 -4.43 9.36 6.75
N TRP A 54 -3.17 9.76 6.77
CA TRP A 54 -2.23 9.61 5.66
C TRP A 54 -1.05 8.77 6.12
N TYR A 55 -0.49 7.99 5.22
CA TYR A 55 0.56 7.02 5.52
C TYR A 55 1.73 7.19 4.57
N LYS A 56 2.93 6.98 5.10
CA LYS A 56 4.17 6.86 4.32
C LYS A 56 4.96 5.69 4.84
N ILE A 57 5.68 5.05 3.94
CA ILE A 57 6.53 3.91 4.25
C ILE A 57 7.93 4.23 3.78
N ARG A 58 8.93 3.78 4.53
CA ARG A 58 10.32 3.74 4.07
C ARG A 58 11.00 2.50 4.60
N PHE A 59 12.11 2.15 3.98
CA PHE A 59 12.91 1.01 4.33
C PHE A 59 14.19 1.45 5.04
N TYR A 60 14.69 0.57 5.88
CA TYR A 60 15.95 0.74 6.57
C TYR A 60 16.83 -0.48 6.34
N ASP A 61 18.09 -0.19 6.09
CA ASP A 61 19.18 -1.16 6.00
C ASP A 61 19.97 -1.06 7.30
N SER A 62 19.79 -2.04 8.18
CA SER A 62 20.48 -2.14 9.46
C SER A 62 21.94 -2.58 9.33
N THR A 63 22.33 -3.11 8.18
CA THR A 63 23.71 -3.51 7.89
C THR A 63 24.58 -2.30 7.55
N ASN A 64 24.09 -1.42 6.65
CA ASN A 64 24.79 -0.22 6.23
C ASN A 64 24.34 1.06 6.96
N GLY A 65 23.29 0.98 7.78
CA GLY A 65 22.73 2.12 8.50
C GLY A 65 22.06 3.15 7.59
N LYS A 66 21.46 2.72 6.48
CA LYS A 66 20.92 3.60 5.43
C LYS A 66 19.39 3.57 5.40
N TRP A 67 18.80 4.70 5.08
CA TRP A 67 17.37 4.85 4.86
C TRP A 67 17.08 4.97 3.37
N SER A 68 15.99 4.34 2.93
CA SER A 68 15.41 4.65 1.62
C SER A 68 14.71 6.01 1.66
N ASP A 69 14.37 6.52 0.48
CA ASP A 69 13.40 7.59 0.36
C ASP A 69 12.02 7.13 0.88
N TYR A 70 11.20 8.12 1.26
CA TYR A 70 9.81 7.86 1.62
C TYR A 70 9.00 7.51 0.37
N SER A 71 8.00 6.64 0.56
CA SER A 71 6.94 6.44 -0.41
C SER A 71 6.14 7.74 -0.62
N GLU A 72 5.42 7.77 -1.74
CA GLU A 72 4.34 8.74 -1.94
C GLU A 72 3.31 8.63 -0.79
N PRO A 73 2.70 9.77 -0.38
CA PRO A 73 1.70 9.78 0.68
C PRO A 73 0.44 9.01 0.27
N MET A 74 0.12 7.95 1.00
CA MET A 74 -1.05 7.10 0.79
C MET A 74 -2.18 7.54 1.72
N LYS A 75 -3.37 7.80 1.19
CA LYS A 75 -4.53 8.11 2.04
C LYS A 75 -5.10 6.84 2.65
N GLY A 76 -5.33 6.86 3.95
CA GLY A 76 -6.08 5.82 4.65
C GLY A 76 -7.46 5.69 4.00
N GLY A 77 -7.81 4.48 3.57
CA GLY A 77 -9.00 4.23 2.79
C GLY A 77 -9.37 2.76 2.89
N TYR A 78 -10.67 2.49 2.86
CA TYR A 78 -11.19 1.14 2.78
C TYR A 78 -10.60 0.40 1.58
N PHE A 79 -10.27 -0.86 1.79
CA PHE A 79 -9.64 -1.77 0.84
C PHE A 79 -10.51 -1.95 -0.40
N GLY A 80 -10.28 -1.14 -1.43
CA GLY A 80 -10.60 -1.51 -2.81
C GLY A 80 -9.38 -2.23 -3.36
N ALA A 81 -9.35 -3.55 -3.26
CA ALA A 81 -8.38 -4.36 -3.98
C ALA A 81 -8.63 -4.24 -5.48
N TYR A 82 -8.11 -3.19 -6.10
CA TYR A 82 -7.87 -3.16 -7.53
C TYR A 82 -6.56 -2.41 -7.72
N CYS A 83 -5.45 -3.14 -7.60
CA CYS A 83 -4.26 -2.74 -8.34
C CYS A 83 -4.72 -2.63 -9.81
N SER A 84 -4.55 -1.44 -10.39
CA SER A 84 -4.64 -1.13 -11.82
C SER A 84 -5.93 -1.45 -12.61
N ILE A 85 -6.28 -0.54 -13.53
CA ILE A 85 -7.40 -0.70 -14.49
C ILE A 85 -7.16 -1.88 -15.45
N ASP A 86 -5.91 -2.29 -15.63
CA ASP A 86 -5.50 -3.44 -16.42
C ASP A 86 -5.87 -4.78 -15.76
N ASP A 87 -5.70 -4.94 -14.44
CA ASP A 87 -6.02 -6.18 -13.74
C ASP A 87 -7.54 -6.47 -13.70
N VAL A 88 -8.39 -5.44 -13.72
CA VAL A 88 -9.86 -5.59 -13.81
C VAL A 88 -10.31 -6.01 -15.21
N LYS A 89 -9.57 -5.64 -16.25
CA LYS A 89 -9.93 -5.93 -17.65
C LYS A 89 -9.41 -7.29 -18.12
N GLU A 90 -8.27 -7.74 -17.59
CA GLU A 90 -7.63 -9.01 -17.99
C GLU A 90 -8.35 -10.25 -17.42
N ILE A 91 -9.01 -10.15 -16.27
CA ILE A 91 -9.79 -11.28 -15.69
C ILE A 91 -11.07 -11.57 -16.49
N VAL A 92 -11.64 -10.55 -17.15
CA VAL A 92 -12.91 -10.70 -17.86
C VAL A 92 -12.75 -10.91 -19.36
N ASP A 93 -11.63 -10.52 -19.98
CA ASP A 93 -11.47 -10.50 -21.46
C ASP A 93 -12.73 -9.99 -22.19
N VAL A 94 -13.49 -9.08 -21.55
CA VAL A 94 -14.74 -8.58 -22.10
C VAL A 94 -14.42 -7.32 -22.88
N PRO A 95 -14.55 -7.31 -24.22
CA PRO A 95 -14.51 -6.07 -24.97
C PRO A 95 -15.65 -5.17 -24.49
N SER A 96 -15.39 -3.87 -24.37
CA SER A 96 -16.27 -2.82 -23.80
C SER A 96 -17.62 -2.60 -24.51
N SER A 97 -18.04 -3.55 -25.36
CA SER A 97 -19.28 -3.56 -26.13
C SER A 97 -20.29 -4.64 -25.67
N VAL A 98 -19.98 -5.47 -24.67
CA VAL A 98 -20.93 -6.47 -24.16
C VAL A 98 -21.67 -5.91 -22.95
N THR A 99 -23.00 -5.97 -22.97
CA THR A 99 -23.87 -5.64 -21.84
C THR A 99 -24.61 -6.89 -21.40
N ASP A 100 -24.89 -7.01 -20.09
CA ASP A 100 -25.32 -8.23 -19.36
C ASP A 100 -26.55 -8.99 -19.92
N ILE A 101 -27.25 -8.44 -20.91
CA ILE A 101 -28.48 -9.02 -21.48
C ILE A 101 -28.21 -10.04 -22.61
N SER A 102 -27.02 -10.08 -23.21
CA SER A 102 -26.76 -10.95 -24.37
C SER A 102 -26.26 -12.37 -24.06
N ILE A 103 -26.14 -12.75 -22.78
CA ILE A 103 -25.44 -14.01 -22.37
C ILE A 103 -26.43 -15.13 -21.95
N PHE A 104 -27.71 -14.84 -21.75
CA PHE A 104 -28.73 -15.87 -21.51
C PHE A 104 -29.57 -16.12 -22.76
N LYS A 105 -29.10 -17.02 -23.64
CA LYS A 105 -29.96 -17.70 -24.62
C LYS A 105 -29.71 -19.20 -24.57
#